data_AF-A0A7X6ZJN8-F1
#
_entry.id   AF-A0A7X6ZJN8-F1
#
_cell.length_a   1.000
_cell.length_b   1.000
_cell.length_c   1.000
_cell.angle_alpha   90.00
_cell.angle_beta   90.00
_cell.angle_gamma   90.00
#
_symmetry.space_group_name_H-M   'P 1'
#
loop_
_entity.id
_entity.type
_entity.pdbx_description
1 polymer ?
#
loop_
_entity_poly.entity_id
_entity_poly.type
_entity_poly.pdbx_seq_one_letter_code
_entity_poly.pdbx_strand_id
1 'polypeptide(L)'
;MMIKKILKRIIPHPVLSAAKRTLVYSHLDLWDWVRGRREPLVPPRRKIFIGGPEYRRIGDWFFNYFREECHITPQSQILDIGCGIGRMSRPLVNFLSSTHTHTHTHTHTHTHTHTHTH
;
A
#
# COMPACT_ATOMS: atom_id res chain seq x y z
N MET A 1 -18.64 -15.12 24.52
CA MET A 1 -18.72 -16.02 23.34
C MET A 1 -19.93 -15.74 22.44
N MET A 2 -21.08 -15.29 22.96
CA MET A 2 -22.29 -14.93 22.19
C MET A 2 -22.15 -13.68 21.29
N ILE A 3 -21.51 -12.60 21.78
CA ILE A 3 -21.39 -11.33 21.04
C ILE A 3 -20.63 -11.51 19.71
N LYS A 4 -19.54 -12.28 19.70
CA LYS A 4 -18.76 -12.57 18.49
C LYS A 4 -19.55 -13.35 17.42
N LYS A 5 -20.49 -14.22 17.83
CA LYS A 5 -21.36 -14.97 16.91
C LYS A 5 -22.43 -14.07 16.29
N ILE A 6 -23.02 -13.18 17.08
CA ILE A 6 -24.03 -12.21 16.62
C ILE A 6 -23.39 -11.20 15.65
N LEU A 7 -22.22 -10.66 15.99
CA LEU A 7 -21.50 -9.70 15.15
C LEU A 7 -21.16 -10.27 13.77
N LYS A 8 -20.71 -11.53 13.70
CA LYS A 8 -20.40 -12.25 12.45
C LYS A 8 -21.63 -12.59 11.61
N ARG A 9 -22.83 -12.62 12.22
CA ARG A 9 -24.09 -12.94 11.55
C ARG A 9 -24.77 -11.70 10.97
N ILE A 10 -24.53 -10.53 11.55
CA ILE A 10 -25.12 -9.24 11.13
C ILE A 10 -24.17 -8.47 10.21
N ILE A 11 -22.87 -8.50 10.49
CA ILE A 11 -21.87 -7.70 9.76
C ILE A 11 -21.13 -8.61 8.78
N PRO A 12 -21.14 -8.30 7.46
CA PRO A 12 -20.38 -9.06 6.48
C PRO A 12 -18.90 -9.16 6.85
N HIS A 13 -18.29 -10.33 6.64
CA HIS A 13 -16.87 -10.56 6.89
C HIS A 13 -15.92 -9.47 6.35
N PRO A 14 -16.07 -8.93 5.13
CA PRO A 14 -15.20 -7.85 4.63
C PRO A 14 -15.31 -6.55 5.44
N VAL A 15 -16.47 -6.27 6.04
CA VAL A 15 -16.69 -5.08 6.88
C VAL A 15 -16.03 -5.27 8.24
N LEU A 16 -16.16 -6.47 8.84
CA LEU A 16 -15.49 -6.80 10.10
C LEU A 16 -13.96 -6.77 9.97
N SER A 17 -13.41 -7.26 8.87
CA SER A 17 -11.96 -7.25 8.64
C SER A 17 -11.43 -5.82 8.43
N ALA A 18 -12.14 -4.99 7.68
CA ALA A 18 -11.82 -3.58 7.49
C ALA A 18 -11.92 -2.77 8.80
N ALA A 19 -12.97 -2.99 9.61
CA ALA A 19 -13.15 -2.32 10.90
C ALA A 19 -12.07 -2.72 11.90
N LYS A 20 -11.75 -4.03 12.00
CA LYS A 20 -10.67 -4.53 12.86
C LYS A 20 -9.33 -3.93 12.45
N ARG A 21 -9.04 -3.86 11.15
CA ARG A 21 -7.80 -3.24 10.63
C ARG A 21 -7.74 -1.76 10.97
N THR A 22 -8.83 -1.03 10.75
CA THR A 22 -8.91 0.39 11.07
C THR A 22 -8.68 0.64 12.55
N LEU A 23 -9.33 -0.12 13.43
CA LEU A 23 -9.10 -0.03 14.88
C LEU A 23 -7.64 -0.30 15.24
N VAL A 24 -7.08 -1.43 14.81
CA VAL A 24 -5.70 -1.85 15.14
C VAL A 24 -4.62 -0.88 14.65
N TYR A 25 -4.85 -0.18 13.53
CA TYR A 25 -3.86 0.75 13.01
C TYR A 25 -4.16 2.21 13.31
N SER A 26 -5.38 2.55 13.77
CA SER A 26 -5.76 3.93 14.10
C SER A 26 -4.89 4.55 15.20
N HIS A 27 -4.63 3.80 16.27
CA HIS A 27 -3.77 4.26 17.35
C HIS A 27 -2.31 4.40 16.87
N LEU A 28 -1.81 3.48 16.05
CA LEU A 28 -0.46 3.57 15.48
C LEU A 28 -0.32 4.76 14.52
N ASP A 29 -1.32 5.03 13.70
CA ASP A 29 -1.37 6.18 12.80
C ASP A 29 -1.47 7.52 13.55
N LEU A 30 -2.15 7.51 14.71
CA LEU A 30 -2.23 8.64 15.63
C LEU A 30 -0.87 8.88 16.30
N TRP A 31 -0.21 7.82 16.76
CA TRP A 31 1.15 7.89 17.31
C TRP A 31 2.16 8.45 16.30
N ASP A 32 2.09 8.04 15.03
CA ASP A 32 2.96 8.57 13.98
C ASP A 32 2.65 10.05 13.67
N TRP A 33 1.37 10.44 13.75
CA TRP A 33 0.92 11.83 13.57
C TRP A 33 1.39 12.74 14.70
N VAL A 34 1.17 12.35 15.97
CA VAL A 34 1.56 13.13 17.15
C VAL A 34 3.07 13.35 17.20
N ARG A 35 3.87 12.35 16.78
CA ARG A 35 5.33 12.47 16.75
C ARG A 35 5.87 13.27 15.57
N GLY A 36 5.02 13.80 14.68
CA GLY A 36 5.46 14.50 13.47
C GLY A 36 6.27 13.63 12.49
N ARG A 37 6.18 12.29 12.61
CA ARG A 37 7.01 11.33 11.84
C ARG A 37 6.35 10.87 10.54
N ARG A 38 5.42 11.64 9.97
CA ARG A 38 4.83 11.29 8.67
C ARG A 38 5.78 11.71 7.55
N GLU A 39 6.58 10.75 7.10
CA GLU A 39 7.33 10.87 5.86
C GLU A 39 6.36 11.14 4.69
N PRO A 40 6.56 12.17 3.85
CA PRO A 40 5.59 12.63 2.84
C PRO A 40 5.10 11.57 1.86
N LEU A 41 5.86 10.48 1.65
CA LEU A 41 5.56 9.43 0.67
C LEU A 41 5.31 8.04 1.30
N VAL A 42 5.15 7.96 2.63
CA VAL A 42 4.78 6.72 3.32
C VAL A 42 3.31 6.80 3.74
N PRO A 43 2.42 5.93 3.22
CA PRO A 43 1.01 5.98 3.57
C PRO A 43 0.79 5.55 5.03
N PRO A 44 -0.30 6.01 5.67
CA PRO A 44 -0.71 5.52 6.99
C PRO A 44 -0.85 3.99 7.00
N ARG A 45 -0.49 3.36 8.12
CA ARG A 45 -0.46 1.89 8.26
C ARG A 45 -1.80 1.25 7.93
N ARG A 46 -2.93 1.90 8.28
CA ARG A 46 -4.27 1.41 7.93
C ARG A 46 -4.54 1.24 6.43
N LYS A 47 -3.82 2.00 5.60
CA LYS A 47 -3.91 1.96 4.13
C LYS A 47 -2.97 0.92 3.52
N ILE A 48 -2.02 0.36 4.27
CA ILE A 48 -1.13 -0.71 3.76
C ILE A 48 -1.86 -2.05 3.87
N PHE A 49 -2.48 -2.48 2.77
CA PHE A 49 -3.28 -3.71 2.75
C PHE A 49 -2.59 -4.91 2.08
N ILE A 50 -1.47 -4.68 1.40
CA ILE A 50 -0.68 -5.71 0.71
C ILE A 50 0.76 -5.67 1.22
N GLY A 51 1.37 -6.84 1.41
CA GLY A 51 2.81 -7.00 1.58
C GLY A 51 3.41 -6.50 2.91
N GLY A 52 2.66 -6.55 4.01
CA GLY A 52 3.18 -6.36 5.37
C GLY A 52 3.45 -4.90 5.80
N PRO A 53 3.79 -4.69 7.10
CA PRO A 53 4.04 -3.37 7.67
C PRO A 53 5.36 -2.71 7.21
N GLU A 54 6.31 -3.44 6.65
CA GLU A 54 7.66 -3.00 6.27
C GLU A 54 7.69 -2.21 4.95
N TYR A 55 6.71 -1.32 4.73
CA TYR A 55 6.53 -0.60 3.47
C TYR A 55 7.80 0.10 2.97
N ARG A 56 8.48 0.85 3.84
CA ARG A 56 9.71 1.57 3.49
C ARG A 56 10.85 0.62 3.14
N ARG A 57 11.15 -0.33 4.03
CA ARG A 57 12.27 -1.26 3.90
C ARG A 57 12.16 -2.09 2.61
N ILE A 58 10.96 -2.61 2.32
CA ILE A 58 10.72 -3.39 1.10
C ILE A 58 10.86 -2.50 -0.15
N GLY A 59 10.33 -1.27 -0.12
CA GLY A 59 10.48 -0.32 -1.22
C GLY A 59 11.94 0.04 -1.51
N ASP A 60 12.72 0.35 -0.47
CA ASP A 60 14.15 0.65 -0.58
C ASP A 60 14.95 -0.55 -1.10
N TRP A 61 14.60 -1.76 -0.66
CA TRP A 61 15.25 -3.00 -1.13
C TRP A 61 15.05 -3.21 -2.63
N PHE A 62 13.81 -3.13 -3.12
CA PHE A 62 13.53 -3.25 -4.56
C PHE A 62 14.19 -2.16 -5.38
N PHE A 63 14.25 -0.94 -4.86
CA PHE A 63 14.94 0.15 -5.54
C PHE A 63 16.43 -0.13 -5.76
N ASN A 64 17.13 -0.61 -4.73
CA ASN A 64 18.53 -0.99 -4.88
C ASN A 64 18.70 -2.15 -5.87
N TYR A 65 17.82 -3.14 -5.79
CA TYR A 65 17.78 -4.23 -6.77
C TYR A 65 17.63 -3.72 -8.21
N PHE A 66 16.75 -2.74 -8.47
CA PHE A 66 16.62 -2.14 -9.81
C PHE A 66 17.85 -1.35 -10.25
N ARG A 67 18.57 -0.73 -9.31
CA ARG A 67 19.85 -0.04 -9.62
C ARG A 67 20.96 -1.02 -9.97
N GLU A 68 21.01 -2.14 -9.27
CA GLU A 68 22.03 -3.16 -9.46
C GLU A 68 21.78 -3.97 -10.72
N GLU A 69 20.55 -4.45 -10.93
CA GLU A 69 20.23 -5.38 -12.02
C GLU A 69 19.78 -4.69 -13.32
N CYS A 70 19.03 -3.58 -13.21
CA CYS A 70 18.52 -2.86 -14.37
C CYS A 70 19.33 -1.61 -14.71
N HIS A 71 20.37 -1.31 -13.92
CA HIS A 71 21.27 -0.17 -14.09
C HIS A 71 20.53 1.17 -14.26
N ILE A 72 19.43 1.36 -13.52
CA ILE A 72 18.64 2.58 -13.61
C ILE A 72 19.46 3.81 -13.17
N THR A 73 19.34 4.90 -13.93
CA THR A 73 20.01 6.18 -13.71
C THR A 73 18.98 7.27 -13.40
N PRO A 74 19.40 8.44 -12.89
CA PRO A 74 18.48 9.58 -12.71
C PRO A 74 17.79 10.06 -13.99
N GLN A 75 18.28 9.63 -15.17
CA GLN A 75 17.72 9.96 -16.48
C GLN A 75 16.78 8.86 -17.03
N SER A 76 16.65 7.73 -16.33
CA SER A 76 15.78 6.63 -16.78
C SER A 76 14.31 7.06 -16.80
N GLN A 77 13.58 6.62 -17.82
CA GLN A 77 12.12 6.72 -17.86
C GLN A 77 11.52 5.39 -17.41
N ILE A 78 10.74 5.44 -16.32
CA ILE A 78 10.21 4.24 -15.68
C ILE A 78 8.69 4.35 -15.64
N LEU A 79 8.02 3.26 -16.06
CA LEU A 79 6.59 3.07 -15.96
C LEU A 79 6.31 1.96 -14.94
N ASP A 80 5.61 2.30 -13.86
CA ASP A 80 5.21 1.34 -12.82
C ASP A 80 3.76 0.89 -13.05
N ILE A 81 3.58 -0.23 -13.76
CA ILE A 81 2.27 -0.81 -14.04
C ILE A 81 1.80 -1.62 -12.83
N GLY A 82 0.63 -1.27 -12.29
CA GLY A 82 0.09 -1.99 -11.13
C GLY A 82 0.83 -1.64 -9.84
N CYS A 83 1.27 -0.38 -9.71
CA CYS A 83 2.08 0.13 -8.61
C CYS A 83 1.49 -0.03 -7.19
N GLY A 84 0.22 -0.48 -7.09
CA GLY A 84 -0.43 -0.80 -5.82
C GLY A 84 -0.64 0.46 -4.99
N ILE A 85 -0.05 0.55 -3.80
CA ILE A 85 -0.06 1.79 -3.00
C ILE A 85 1.20 2.64 -3.23
N GLY A 86 2.02 2.30 -4.23
CA GLY A 86 3.21 3.05 -4.62
C GLY A 86 4.47 2.66 -3.83
N ARG A 87 4.55 1.42 -3.33
CA ARG A 87 5.69 0.98 -2.50
C ARG A 87 7.01 1.08 -3.22
N MET A 88 7.03 0.61 -4.47
CA MET A 88 8.22 0.61 -5.33
C MET A 88 8.40 1.97 -6.02
N SER A 89 7.30 2.67 -6.31
CA SER A 89 7.33 4.01 -6.89
C SER A 89 7.93 5.05 -5.93
N ARG A 90 7.73 4.89 -4.61
CA ARG A 90 8.18 5.85 -3.58
C ARG A 90 9.65 6.27 -3.72
N PRO A 91 10.65 5.35 -3.73
CA PRO A 91 12.05 5.74 -3.88
C PRO A 91 12.38 6.31 -5.28
N LEU A 92 11.65 5.91 -6.32
CA LEU A 92 11.88 6.38 -7.69
C LEU A 92 11.56 7.87 -7.85
N VAL A 93 10.53 8.39 -7.15
CA VAL A 93 10.13 9.80 -7.20
C VAL A 93 11.27 10.76 -6.85
N ASN A 94 12.12 10.40 -5.88
CA ASN A 94 13.25 11.25 -5.47
C ASN A 94 14.54 10.96 -6.24
N PHE A 95 14.63 9.80 -6.89
CA PHE A 95 15.82 9.38 -7.61
C PHE A 95 15.88 9.92 -9.04
N LEU A 96 14.72 9.96 -9.71
CA LEU A 96 14.61 10.47 -11.07
C LEU A 96 14.71 12.00 -11.07
N SER A 97 15.48 12.55 -12.01
CA SER A 97 15.64 14.00 -12.15
C SER A 97 14.29 14.69 -12.35
N SER A 98 14.10 15.86 -11.73
CA SER A 98 12.86 16.66 -11.79
C SER A 98 12.34 16.99 -13.21
N THR A 99 13.18 16.83 -14.23
CA THR A 99 12.82 17.04 -15.64
C THR A 99 12.19 15.81 -16.31
N HIS A 100 12.20 14.63 -15.67
CA HIS A 100 11.75 13.38 -16.27
C HIS A 100 10.40 12.94 -15.70
N THR A 101 9.50 12.53 -16.60
CA THR A 101 8.13 12.15 -16.24
C THR A 101 8.11 10.71 -15.71
N HIS A 102 7.81 10.55 -14.42
CA HIS A 102 7.50 9.24 -13.82
C HIS A 102 5.98 9.04 -13.77
N THR A 103 5.47 8.10 -14.55
CA THR A 103 4.03 7.80 -14.65
C THR A 103 3.70 6.58 -13.80
N HIS A 104 2.74 6.73 -12.87
CA HIS A 104 2.23 5.64 -12.05
C HIS A 104 0.77 5.36 -12.40
N THR A 105 0.43 4.10 -12.69
CA THR A 105 -0.95 3.70 -13.04
C THR A 105 -1.49 2.74 -11.98
N HIS A 106 -2.49 3.20 -11.22
CA HIS A 106 -3.21 2.39 -10.26
C HIS A 106 -4.31 1.56 -10.95
N THR A 107 -4.16 0.23 -10.97
CA THR A 107 -5.24 -0.68 -11.40
C THR A 107 -6.13 -1.00 -10.21
N HIS A 108 -7.38 -0.56 -10.24
CA HIS A 108 -8.40 -1.00 -9.28
C HIS A 108 -8.91 -2.39 -9.68
N THR A 109 -8.65 -3.40 -8.84
CA THR A 109 -9.26 -4.74 -8.99
C THR A 109 -10.72 -4.68 -8.56
N HIS A 110 -11.65 -4.70 -9.53
CA HIS A 110 -13.06 -5.00 -9.27
C HIS A 110 -13.25 -6.52 -9.19
N THR A 111 -13.61 -7.03 -8.01
CA THR A 111 -13.99 -8.44 -7.83
C THR A 111 -15.46 -8.61 -8.23
N HIS A 112 -15.72 -9.18 -9.40
CA HIS A 112 -17.06 -9.65 -9.77
C HIS A 112 -17.30 -11.06 -9.23
N THR A 113 -18.26 -11.22 -8.31
CA THR A 113 -18.74 -12.52 -7.85
C THR A 113 -19.84 -13.00 -8.80
N HIS A 114 -19.54 -13.98 -9.65
CA HIS A 114 -20.57 -14.67 -10.43
C HIS A 114 -21.18 -15.78 -9.58
N THR A 115 -22.44 -15.61 -9.20
CA THR A 115 -23.27 -16.68 -8.63
C THR A 115 -23.81 -17.52 -9.79
N HIS A 116 -23.23 -18.70 -10.02
CA HIS A 116 -23.82 -19.70 -10.89
C HIS A 116 -24.88 -20.49 -10.11
N THR A 117 -26.15 -20.27 -10.43
CA THR A 117 -27.24 -21.19 -10.10
C THR A 117 -27.28 -22.31 -11.14
N HIS A 118 -27.28 -23.56 -10.68
CA HIS A 118 -27.65 -24.72 -11.46
C HIS A 118 -28.61 -25.59 -10.67
#